data_AF-A0A523HUV6-F1
#
_entry.id   AF-A0A523HUV6-F1
#
_cell.length_a   1.000
_cell.length_b   1.000
_cell.length_c   1.000
_cell.angle_alpha   90.00
_cell.angle_beta   90.00
_cell.angle_gamma   90.00
#
_symmetry.space_group_name_H-M   'P 1'
#
loop_
_entity.id
_entity.type
_entity.pdbx_description
1 polymer ?
#
loop_
_entity_poly.entity_id
_entity_poly.type
_entity_poly.pdbx_seq_one_letter_code
_entity_poly.pdbx_strand_id
1 'polypeptide(L)' 'MSVNSKTKYIFITGGVVSSLGKGIASASIGLLLKSR' A
#
# COMPACT_ATOMS: atom_id res chain seq x y z
N MET A 1 -1.57 2.50 -27.83
CA MET A 1 -1.85 2.90 -26.43
C MET A 1 -0.88 2.11 -25.55
N SER A 2 0.26 2.70 -25.20
CA SER A 2 1.32 1.98 -24.48
C SER A 2 0.92 1.80 -23.02
N VAL A 3 0.43 0.61 -22.68
CA VAL A 3 0.16 0.23 -21.29
C VAL A 3 1.52 -0.01 -20.63
N ASN A 4 2.10 1.04 -20.08
CA ASN A 4 3.32 0.92 -19.30
C ASN A 4 2.99 0.22 -17.97
N SER A 5 2.97 -1.11 -17.96
CA SER A 5 2.70 -1.93 -16.78
C SER A 5 3.95 -2.06 -15.90
N LYS A 6 4.60 -0.95 -15.56
CA LYS A 6 5.65 -0.97 -14.54
C LYS A 6 5.00 -1.20 -13.18
N THR A 7 5.39 -2.30 -12.53
CA THR A 7 5.02 -2.57 -11.14
C THR A 7 5.47 -1.41 -10.25
N LYS A 8 4.52 -0.83 -9.53
CA LYS A 8 4.78 0.25 -8.57
C LYS A 8 4.86 -0.35 -7.18
N TYR A 9 5.95 -0.05 -6.47
CA TYR A 9 6.17 -0.52 -5.10
C TYR A 9 5.90 0.62 -4.12
N ILE A 10 5.17 0.33 -3.05
CA ILE A 10 4.86 1.29 -1.98
C ILE A 10 5.45 0.73 -0.69
N PHE A 11 6.41 1.45 -0.11
CA PHE A 11 7.05 1.07 1.15
C PHE A 11 6.36 1.79 2.30
N ILE A 12 5.81 1.01 3.23
CA ILE A 12 5.12 1.53 4.42
C ILE A 12 6.07 1.33 5.59
N THR A 13 6.73 2.42 6.01
CA THR A 13 7.57 2.43 7.22
C THR A 13 6.71 2.77 8.44
N GLY A 14 7.24 2.53 9.63
CA GLY A 14 6.50 2.71 10.86
C GLY A 14 7.38 3.13 12.02
N GLY A 15 7.43 4.42 12.31
CA GLY A 15 8.13 4.96 13.49
C GLY A 15 7.26 4.95 14.75
N VAL A 16 7.92 5.14 15.90
CA VAL A 16 7.37 5.32 17.26
C VAL A 16 6.96 4.05 18.01
N VAL A 17 5.89 3.35 17.62
CA VAL A 17 5.39 2.19 18.39
C VAL A 17 4.95 1.05 17.48
N SER A 18 5.26 -0.19 17.85
CA SER A 18 4.64 -1.39 17.28
C SER A 18 3.16 -1.44 17.70
N SER A 19 2.27 -1.95 16.82
CA SER A 19 0.79 -2.05 17.01
C SER A 19 -0.11 -0.84 16.69
N LEU A 20 0.37 0.24 16.06
CA LEU A 20 -0.47 1.34 15.53
C LEU A 20 -1.42 0.96 14.36
N GLY A 21 -1.49 -0.32 13.97
CA GLY A 21 -2.36 -0.74 12.86
C GLY A 21 -1.76 -0.55 11.46
N LYS A 22 -0.43 -0.49 11.34
CA LYS A 22 0.27 -0.38 10.04
C LYS A 22 -0.15 -1.45 9.02
N GLY A 23 -0.40 -2.69 9.49
CA GLY A 23 -0.90 -3.77 8.64
C GLY A 23 -2.35 -3.57 8.18
N ILE A 24 -3.20 -2.98 9.03
CA ILE A 24 -4.60 -2.69 8.67
C ILE A 24 -4.64 -1.54 7.66
N ALA A 25 -3.81 -0.51 7.87
CA ALA A 25 -3.67 0.59 6.94
C ALA A 25 -3.15 0.12 5.57
N SER A 26 -2.10 -0.73 5.53
CA SER A 26 -1.58 -1.28 4.29
C SER A 26 -2.60 -2.16 3.55
N ALA A 27 -3.35 -3.01 4.27
CA ALA A 27 -4.41 -3.83 3.69
C ALA A 27 -5.54 -2.98 3.09
N SER A 28 -5.95 -1.91 3.79
CA SER A 28 -6.99 -0.99 3.32
C SER A 28 -6.58 -0.24 2.05
N ILE A 29 -5.31 0.22 1.99
CA ILE A 29 -4.75 0.85 0.78
C ILE A 29 -4.72 -0.14 -0.38
N GLY A 30 -4.32 -1.39 -0.14
CA GLY A 30 -4.32 -2.45 -1.15
C GLY A 30 -5.72 -2.72 -1.72
N LEU A 31 -6.74 -2.73 -0.86
CA LEU A 31 -8.14 -2.88 -1.29
C LEU A 31 -8.60 -1.72 -2.18
N LEU A 32 -8.27 -0.47 -1.81
CA LEU A 32 -8.60 0.71 -2.61
C LEU A 32 -7.91 0.73 -3.97
N LEU A 33 -6.63 0.32 -4.03
CA LEU A 33 -5.89 0.21 -5.29
C LEU A 33 -6.41 -0.92 -6.18
N LYS A 34 -6.94 -2.00 -5.60
CA LYS A 34 -7.59 -3.08 -6.36
C LYS A 34 -8.96 -2.65 -6.89
N SER A 35 -9.67 -1.79 -6.17
CA SER A 35 -11.01 -1.32 -6.54
C SER A 35 -11.01 -0.21 -7.60
N ARG A 36 -9.84 0.32 -7.97
CA ARG A 36 -9.66 1.34 -9.00
C ARG A 36 -9.02 0.74 -10.24
#